data_AF-A0A7Y4W2Y7-F1
#
_entry.id   AF-A0A7Y4W2Y7-F1
#
_cell.length_a   1.000
_cell.length_b   1.000
_cell.length_c   1.000
_cell.angle_alpha   90.00
_cell.angle_beta   90.00
_cell.angle_gamma   90.00
#
_symmetry.space_group_name_H-M   'P 1'
#
loop_
_entity.id
_entity.type
_entity.pdbx_description
1 polymer ?
#
loop_
_entity_poly.entity_id
_entity_poly.type
_entity_poly.pdbx_seq_one_letter_code
_entity_poly.pdbx_strand_id
1 'polypeptide(L)' 'MAVWIARRRWEKRGDYDFLVETSLDQPDIIIEHKLTMIAELQSTSAFEDEKIDLIVKRRNSSFDMPIYVVAKKEGVRL' A
#
# COMPACT_ATOMS: atom_id res chain seq x y z
N MET A 1 4.95 -11.63 3.08
CA MET A 1 4.32 -10.38 2.61
C MET A 1 5.40 -9.53 1.95
N ALA A 2 5.13 -8.89 0.81
CA ALA A 2 6.06 -7.94 0.21
C ALA A 2 5.39 -6.57 0.13
N VAL A 3 6.09 -5.52 0.55
CA VAL A 3 5.56 -4.16 0.61
C VAL A 3 6.41 -3.26 -0.28
N TRP A 4 5.75 -2.48 -1.11
CA TRP A 4 6.35 -1.47 -1.98
C TRP A 4 5.73 -0.12 -1.65
N ILE A 5 6.54 0.92 -1.60
CA ILE A 5 6.08 2.30 -1.39
C ILE A 5 6.42 3.13 -2.61
N ALA A 6 5.41 3.73 -3.21
CA ALA A 6 5.59 4.84 -4.14
C ALA A 6 5.17 6.13 -3.44
N ARG A 7 6.04 7.14 -3.42
CA ARG A 7 5.70 8.45 -2.88
C ARG A 7 5.32 9.36 -4.03
N ARG A 8 4.10 9.90 -4.03
CA ARG A 8 3.71 10.97 -4.97
C ARG A 8 3.80 12.30 -4.23
N ARG A 9 4.75 13.15 -4.64
CA ARG A 9 4.94 14.46 -4.01
C ARG A 9 4.13 15.50 -4.78
N TRP A 10 2.98 15.90 -4.23
CA TRP A 10 2.21 17.05 -4.73
C TRP A 10 2.22 18.13 -3.64
N GLU A 11 2.94 19.22 -3.90
CA GLU A 11 2.99 20.46 -3.09
C GLU A 11 2.82 20.32 -1.55
N LYS A 12 3.96 20.21 -0.84
CA LYS A 12 4.13 20.35 0.62
C LYS A 12 3.46 19.32 1.56
N ARG A 13 2.54 18.47 1.11
CA ARG A 13 2.10 17.24 1.81
C ARG A 13 2.42 16.00 0.94
N GLY A 14 2.77 14.88 1.54
CA GLY A 14 3.21 13.68 0.84
C GLY A 14 2.10 12.65 0.75
N ASP A 15 1.49 12.49 -0.42
CA ASP A 15 0.62 11.33 -0.66
C ASP A 15 1.49 10.06 -0.78
N TYR A 16 1.21 9.06 0.05
CA TYR A 16 1.90 7.77 0.03
C TYR A 16 1.00 6.69 -0.58
N ASP A 17 1.43 6.16 -1.72
CA ASP A 17 0.82 5.02 -2.38
C ASP A 17 1.57 3.75 -1.93
N PHE A 18 0.94 2.89 -1.14
CA PHE A 18 1.48 1.60 -0.72
C PHE A 18 0.90 0.48 -1.57
N LEU A 19 1.77 -0.38 -2.08
CA LEU A 19 1.38 -1.64 -2.70
C LEU A 19 1.83 -2.80 -1.81
N VAL A 20 0.87 -3.59 -1.33
CA VAL A 20 1.12 -4.79 -0.56
C VAL A 20 0.75 -6.02 -1.39
N GLU A 21 1.70 -6.93 -1.50
CA GLU A 21 1.47 -8.25 -2.08
C GLU A 21 1.34 -9.30 -0.97
N THR A 22 0.20 -9.99 -0.95
CA THR A 22 -0.15 -10.97 0.07
C THR A 22 -0.47 -12.35 -0.52
N SER A 23 -0.21 -13.40 0.25
CA SER A 23 -0.66 -14.77 -0.03
C SER A 23 -2.00 -15.11 0.61
N LEU A 24 -2.57 -14.18 1.40
CA LEU A 24 -3.91 -14.34 1.96
C LEU A 24 -4.95 -14.42 0.83
N ASP A 25 -5.95 -15.26 1.01
CA ASP A 25 -7.01 -15.53 0.04
C ASP A 25 -8.41 -15.23 0.57
N GLN A 26 -8.59 -15.14 1.90
CA GLN A 26 -9.84 -14.77 2.56
C GLN A 26 -10.06 -13.24 2.53
N PRO A 27 -11.12 -12.73 1.86
CA PRO A 27 -11.35 -11.30 1.71
C PRO A 27 -11.47 -10.53 3.02
N ASP A 28 -12.18 -11.08 4.00
CA ASP A 28 -12.44 -10.41 5.28
C ASP A 28 -11.14 -10.17 6.06
N ILE A 29 -10.27 -11.20 6.11
CA ILE A 29 -8.94 -11.08 6.72
C ILE A 29 -8.09 -10.03 5.99
N ILE A 30 -8.15 -9.99 4.66
CA ILE A 30 -7.40 -9.01 3.87
C ILE A 30 -7.86 -7.58 4.19
N ILE A 31 -9.17 -7.36 4.32
CA ILE A 31 -9.74 -6.06 4.66
C ILE A 31 -9.35 -5.66 6.09
N GLU A 32 -9.47 -6.58 7.05
CA GLU A 32 -9.08 -6.34 8.44
C GLU A 32 -7.60 -5.92 8.53
N HIS A 33 -6.70 -6.70 7.94
CA HIS A 33 -5.28 -6.39 7.92
C HIS A 33 -4.98 -5.06 7.20
N LYS A 34 -5.71 -4.73 6.13
CA LYS A 34 -5.58 -3.46 5.43
C LYS A 34 -5.93 -2.29 6.35
N LEU A 35 -7.04 -2.37 7.07
CA LEU A 35 -7.49 -1.32 7.99
C LEU A 35 -6.53 -1.16 9.17
N THR A 36 -6.10 -2.27 9.77
CA THR A 36 -5.10 -2.27 10.85
C THR A 36 -3.80 -1.61 10.42
N MET A 37 -3.28 -1.97 9.24
CA MET A 37 -2.04 -1.37 8.72
C MET A 37 -2.16 0.14 8.48
N ILE A 38 -3.30 0.62 7.96
CA ILE A 38 -3.53 2.06 7.79
C ILE A 38 -3.53 2.77 9.15
N ALA A 39 -4.24 2.22 10.13
CA ALA A 39 -4.31 2.79 11.47
C ALA A 39 -2.92 2.82 12.16
N GLU A 40 -2.15 1.74 12.03
CA GLU A 40 -0.78 1.65 12.54
C GLU A 40 0.13 2.69 11.87
N LEU A 41 0.09 2.82 10.55
CA LEU A 41 0.91 3.80 9.84
C LEU A 41 0.57 5.23 10.26
N GLN A 42 -0.72 5.58 10.32
CA GLN A 42 -1.18 6.90 10.75
C GLN A 42 -0.87 7.20 12.22
N SER A 43 -0.66 6.19 13.06
CA SER A 43 -0.22 6.39 14.44
C SER A 43 1.27 6.75 14.57
N THR A 44 2.05 6.65 13.48
CA THR A 44 3.46 7.02 13.49
C THR A 44 3.65 8.48 13.07
N SER A 45 4.63 9.16 13.67
CA SER A 45 4.97 10.56 13.36
C SER A 45 5.40 10.78 11.90
N ALA A 46 5.76 9.72 11.18
CA ALA A 46 6.13 9.79 9.77
C ALA A 46 4.92 9.96 8.84
N PHE A 47 3.70 9.60 9.30
CA PHE A 47 2.49 9.59 8.46
C PHE A 47 1.24 10.18 9.15
N GLU A 48 1.38 10.80 10.32
CA GLU A 48 0.30 11.28 11.19
C GLU A 48 -0.74 12.18 10.50
N ASP A 49 -0.34 12.94 9.48
CA ASP A 49 -1.20 13.82 8.68
C ASP A 49 -1.18 13.52 7.17
N GLU A 50 -0.57 12.40 6.80
CA GLU A 50 -0.35 12.05 5.40
C GLU A 50 -1.49 11.19 4.87
N LYS A 51 -1.84 11.42 3.59
CA LYS A 51 -2.80 10.57 2.91
C LYS A 51 -2.14 9.26 2.52
N ILE A 52 -2.69 8.15 3.01
CA ILE A 52 -2.20 6.80 2.74
C ILE A 52 -3.19 6.08 1.84
N ASP A 53 -2.77 5.78 0.62
CA ASP A 53 -3.51 4.94 -0.31
C ASP A 53 -2.88 3.53 -0.31
N LEU A 54 -3.54 2.58 0.38
CA LEU A 54 -3.08 1.19 0.49
C LEU A 54 -3.80 0.27 -0.51
N ILE A 55 -3.02 -0.31 -1.43
CA ILE A 55 -3.48 -1.22 -2.48
C ILE A 55 -2.97 -2.61 -2.16
N VAL A 56 -3.88 -3.58 -2.10
CA VAL A 56 -3.55 -4.97 -1.80
C VAL A 56 -3.75 -5.82 -3.04
N LYS A 57 -2.70 -6.50 -3.49
CA LYS A 57 -2.73 -7.50 -4.56
C LYS A 57 -2.50 -8.89 -3.97
N ARG A 58 -3.37 -9.84 -4.33
CA ARG A 58 -3.11 -11.26 -4.03
C ARG A 58 -2.04 -11.79 -4.98
N ARG A 59 -1.04 -12.50 -4.46
CA ARG A 59 0.12 -13.02 -5.21
C ARG A 59 -0.30 -13.87 -6.41
N ASN A 60 -1.32 -14.70 -6.23
CA ASN A 60 -1.79 -15.64 -7.25
C ASN A 60 -2.93 -15.08 -8.11
N SER A 61 -3.22 -13.78 -8.02
CA SER A 61 -4.23 -13.13 -8.85
C SER A 61 -3.67 -12.87 -10.24
N SER A 62 -4.37 -13.36 -11.28
CA SER A 62 -4.10 -13.01 -12.68
C SER A 62 -4.53 -11.60 -13.06
N PHE A 63 -5.28 -10.91 -12.18
CA PHE A 63 -5.67 -9.53 -12.39
C PHE A 63 -4.45 -8.61 -12.27
N ASP A 64 -4.10 -7.96 -13.38
CA ASP A 64 -3.01 -7.01 -13.44
C ASP A 64 -3.55 -5.59 -13.24
N MET A 65 -3.18 -4.99 -12.11
CA MET A 65 -3.63 -3.65 -11.75
C MET A 65 -2.72 -2.62 -12.42
N PRO A 66 -3.22 -1.63 -13.19
CA PRO A 66 -2.37 -0.64 -13.84
C PRO A 66 -1.42 0.10 -12.87
N ILE A 67 -1.89 0.36 -11.65
CA ILE A 67 -1.10 0.96 -10.56
C ILE A 67 -0.01 0.04 -10.00
N TYR A 68 -0.14 -1.28 -10.16
CA TYR A 68 0.88 -2.26 -9.76
C TYR A 68 2.16 -2.11 -10.58
N VAL A 69 2.02 -1.85 -11.89
CA VAL A 69 3.17 -1.70 -12.80
C VAL A 69 3.95 -0.44 -12.45
N VAL A 70 3.28 0.66 -12.15
CA VAL A 70 3.91 1.93 -11.75
C VAL A 70 4.58 1.78 -10.38
N ALA A 71 3.89 1.23 -9.38
CA ALA A 71 4.45 1.04 -8.04
C ALA A 71 5.66 0.11 -8.01
N LYS A 72 5.71 -0.94 -8.85
CA LYS A 72 6.91 -1.79 -8.97
C LYS A 72 8.08 -1.12 -9.70
N LYS A 73 7.78 -0.24 -10.65
CA LYS A 73 8.81 0.45 -11.46
C LYS A 73 9.40 1.66 -10.72
N GLU A 74 8.58 2.39 -10.01
CA GLU A 74 8.92 3.69 -9.40
C GLU A 74 8.98 3.63 -7.87
N GLY A 75 8.42 2.60 -7.25
CA GLY A 75 8.40 2.43 -5.81
C GLY A 75 9.68 1.82 -5.24
N VAL A 76 9.90 2.07 -3.95
CA VAL A 76 10.97 1.47 -3.15
C VAL A 76 10.41 0.25 -2.42
N ARG A 77 11.11 -0.87 -2.50
CA ARG A 77 10.77 -2.07 -1.73
C ARG A 77 11.21 -1.90 -0.28
N LEU A 78 10.30 -2.15 0.66
CA LEU A 78 10.60 -2.26 2.09
C LEU A 78 10.81 -3.71 2.51
#